data_AF-A0A2H6EBN8-F1
#
_entry.id   AF-A0A2H6EBN8-F1
#
_cell.length_a   1.000
_cell.length_b   1.000
_cell.length_c   1.000
_cell.angle_alpha   90.00
_cell.angle_beta   90.00
_cell.angle_gamma   90.00
#
_symmetry.space_group_name_H-M   'P 1'
#
loop_
_entity.id
_entity.type
_entity.pdbx_description
1 polymer ?
#
loop_
_entity_poly.entity_id
_entity_poly.type
_entity_poly.pdbx_seq_one_letter_code
_entity_poly.pdbx_strand_id
1 'polypeptide(L)'
;MHKRIVLIIALLFTFVININAADNDAIKKIRQQFSKWQPILKDSTVERKIFYHLFTGENFSTEKWTNSYTPSGDIFVGDELQIIDIDSLGTFVLLMSSSPSGDWFIHSENYYWSNGNLFFVFWKMNTYQASEPSTVERRIYFNESGEEIRSLESVYKLNTKGKIRNPNFMNREVIYWKTISELPVSIK
;
A
#
# COMPACT_ATOMS: atom_id res chain seq x y z
N MET A 1 29.85 10.40 45.62
CA MET A 1 29.66 9.75 44.30
C MET A 1 28.20 9.77 43.80
N HIS A 2 27.42 10.85 43.97
CA HIS A 2 25.98 10.85 43.64
C HIS A 2 25.52 11.99 42.68
N LYS A 3 26.43 12.78 42.12
CA LYS A 3 26.08 13.88 41.20
C LYS A 3 26.18 13.54 39.71
N ARG A 4 26.57 12.30 39.33
CA ARG A 4 26.75 11.89 37.92
C ARG A 4 25.58 11.07 37.34
N ILE A 5 24.64 10.59 38.16
CA ILE A 5 23.54 9.72 37.71
C ILE A 5 22.29 10.51 37.30
N VAL A 6 22.11 11.74 37.79
CA VAL A 6 20.94 12.58 37.47
C VAL A 6 20.98 13.14 36.03
N LEU A 7 22.18 13.28 35.42
CA LEU A 7 22.32 13.83 34.07
C LEU A 7 21.89 12.84 32.95
N ILE A 8 21.90 11.52 33.22
CA ILE A 8 21.60 10.50 32.21
C ILE A 8 20.08 10.32 32.03
N ILE A 9 19.29 10.53 33.09
CA ILE A 9 17.83 10.36 33.05
C ILE A 9 17.16 11.53 32.30
N ALA A 10 17.71 12.75 32.40
CA ALA A 10 17.20 13.91 31.67
C ALA A 10 17.45 13.83 30.16
N LEU A 11 18.56 13.21 29.73
CA LEU A 11 18.89 12.99 28.31
C LEU A 11 18.02 11.90 27.65
N LEU A 12 17.58 10.90 28.43
CA LEU A 12 16.64 9.88 27.95
C LEU A 12 15.22 10.43 27.78
N PHE A 13 14.79 11.37 28.64
CA PHE A 13 13.46 12.00 28.52
C PHE A 13 13.33 12.97 27.34
N THR A 14 14.40 13.70 26.98
CA THR A 14 14.38 14.56 25.77
C THR A 14 14.39 13.74 24.48
N PHE A 15 14.94 12.53 24.48
CA PHE A 15 14.95 11.67 23.30
C PHE A 15 13.54 11.13 22.97
N VAL A 16 12.78 10.72 23.99
CA VAL A 16 11.42 10.14 23.79
C VAL A 16 10.39 11.19 23.35
N ILE A 17 10.54 12.45 23.77
CA ILE A 17 9.64 13.54 23.36
C ILE A 17 9.91 13.95 21.90
N ASN A 18 11.18 13.97 21.48
CA ASN A 18 11.56 14.33 20.11
C ASN A 18 11.10 13.31 19.07
N ILE A 19 11.10 12.01 19.40
CA ILE A 19 10.64 10.97 18.47
C ILE A 19 9.15 11.17 18.12
N ASN A 20 8.30 11.43 19.12
CA ASN A 20 6.87 11.67 18.90
C ASN A 20 6.59 12.95 18.10
N ALA A 21 7.41 14.00 18.26
CA ALA A 21 7.28 15.23 17.47
C ALA A 21 7.73 15.02 16.01
N ALA A 22 8.86 14.34 15.80
CA ALA A 22 9.38 14.02 14.47
C ALA A 22 8.42 13.11 13.68
N ASP A 23 7.83 12.09 14.33
CA ASP A 23 6.83 11.23 13.71
C ASP A 23 5.57 12.01 13.30
N ASN A 24 5.15 12.96 14.13
CA ASN A 24 3.99 13.81 13.83
C ASN A 24 4.26 14.72 12.62
N ASP A 25 5.46 15.31 12.52
CA ASP A 25 5.85 16.12 11.37
C ASP A 25 6.00 15.30 10.09
N ALA A 26 6.60 14.10 10.17
CA ALA A 26 6.70 13.17 9.04
C ALA A 26 5.32 12.74 8.54
N ILE A 27 4.41 12.35 9.44
CA ILE A 27 3.04 11.99 9.09
C ILE A 27 2.29 13.17 8.47
N LYS A 28 2.52 14.40 8.96
CA LYS A 28 1.92 15.61 8.39
C LYS A 28 2.40 15.85 6.96
N LYS A 29 3.71 15.72 6.69
CA LYS A 29 4.28 15.79 5.32
C LYS A 29 3.65 14.74 4.40
N ILE A 30 3.56 13.49 4.85
CA ILE A 30 2.94 12.40 4.07
C ILE A 30 1.50 12.74 3.72
N ARG A 31 0.70 13.22 4.69
CA ARG A 31 -0.70 13.62 4.45
C ARG A 31 -0.82 14.75 3.43
N GLN A 32 0.07 15.74 3.52
CA GLN A 32 0.13 16.84 2.55
C GLN A 32 0.46 16.30 1.15
N GLN A 33 1.45 15.42 1.01
CA GLN A 33 1.80 14.84 -0.28
C GLN A 33 0.67 13.97 -0.84
N PHE A 34 0.07 13.11 -0.01
CA PHE A 34 -1.10 12.30 -0.36
C PHE A 34 -2.27 13.16 -0.87
N SER A 35 -2.53 14.31 -0.25
CA SER A 35 -3.61 15.20 -0.69
C SER A 35 -3.41 15.79 -2.09
N LYS A 36 -2.15 15.99 -2.51
CA LYS A 36 -1.82 16.48 -3.87
C LYS A 36 -2.15 15.43 -4.95
N TRP A 37 -2.04 14.15 -4.61
CA TRP A 37 -2.41 13.05 -5.51
C TRP A 37 -3.92 12.96 -5.74
N GLN A 38 -4.75 13.26 -4.74
CA GLN A 38 -6.20 13.05 -4.82
C GLN A 38 -6.90 13.71 -6.03
N PRO A 39 -6.61 14.96 -6.43
CA PRO A 39 -7.19 15.51 -7.65
C PRO A 39 -6.68 14.82 -8.93
N ILE A 40 -5.40 14.45 -8.98
CA ILE A 40 -4.77 13.78 -10.14
C ILE A 40 -5.41 12.39 -10.37
N LEU A 41 -5.63 11.63 -9.31
CA LEU A 41 -6.21 10.29 -9.41
C LEU A 41 -7.66 10.30 -9.89
N LYS A 42 -8.38 11.42 -9.71
CA LYS A 42 -9.75 11.62 -10.20
C LYS A 42 -9.82 12.10 -11.64
N ASP A 43 -8.71 12.58 -12.19
CA ASP A 43 -8.64 13.08 -13.55
C ASP A 43 -8.46 11.91 -14.52
N SER A 44 -9.45 11.70 -15.40
CA SER A 44 -9.42 10.64 -16.40
C SER A 44 -8.44 10.93 -17.55
N THR A 45 -7.96 12.16 -17.69
CA THR A 45 -7.03 12.56 -18.75
C THR A 45 -5.55 12.28 -18.42
N VAL A 46 -5.25 12.00 -17.15
CA VAL A 46 -3.89 11.64 -16.71
C VAL A 46 -3.49 10.31 -17.32
N GLU A 47 -2.34 10.30 -17.99
CA GLU A 47 -1.78 9.09 -18.59
C GLU A 47 -1.42 8.05 -17.52
N ARG A 48 -1.77 6.79 -17.78
CA ARG A 48 -1.53 5.65 -16.90
C ARG A 48 -0.85 4.55 -17.70
N LYS A 49 0.31 4.09 -17.23
CA LYS A 49 0.91 2.85 -17.75
C LYS A 49 0.22 1.67 -17.07
N ILE A 50 -0.31 0.74 -17.84
CA ILE A 50 -1.05 -0.41 -17.31
C ILE A 50 -0.29 -1.69 -17.64
N PHE A 51 -0.15 -2.55 -16.63
CA PHE A 51 0.44 -3.87 -16.75
C PHE A 51 -0.48 -4.91 -16.13
N TYR A 52 -0.47 -6.11 -16.69
CA TYR A 52 -1.29 -7.23 -16.29
C TYR A 52 -0.38 -8.40 -15.92
N HIS A 53 -0.68 -9.03 -14.79
CA HIS A 53 -0.11 -10.32 -14.42
C HIS A 53 -1.07 -11.41 -14.85
N LEU A 54 -0.71 -12.07 -15.94
CA LEU A 54 -1.55 -13.09 -16.58
C LEU A 54 -1.16 -14.47 -16.05
N PHE A 55 -2.18 -15.23 -15.67
CA PHE A 55 -2.08 -16.63 -15.28
C PHE A 55 -2.74 -17.50 -16.34
N THR A 56 -2.00 -18.50 -16.83
CA THR A 56 -2.41 -19.39 -17.92
C THR A 56 -1.99 -20.83 -17.65
N GLY A 57 -2.48 -21.76 -18.50
CA GLY A 57 -2.20 -23.19 -18.38
C GLY A 57 -3.02 -23.87 -17.28
N GLU A 58 -2.89 -25.19 -17.17
CA GLU A 58 -3.55 -25.95 -16.12
C GLU A 58 -3.10 -25.44 -14.74
N ASN A 59 -4.08 -25.24 -13.84
CA ASN A 59 -3.88 -24.75 -12.48
C ASN A 59 -3.10 -23.43 -12.37
N PHE A 60 -3.17 -22.54 -13.37
CA PHE A 60 -2.49 -21.23 -13.35
C PHE A 60 -0.96 -21.33 -13.24
N SER A 61 -0.37 -22.38 -13.81
CA SER A 61 1.07 -22.69 -13.69
C SER A 61 2.01 -21.76 -14.45
N THR A 62 1.50 -21.02 -15.43
CA THR A 62 2.30 -20.07 -16.22
C THR A 62 1.90 -18.65 -15.91
N GLU A 63 2.85 -17.86 -15.42
CA GLU A 63 2.64 -16.47 -15.02
C GLU A 63 3.52 -15.50 -15.84
N LYS A 64 2.99 -14.32 -16.20
CA LYS A 64 3.74 -13.30 -16.94
C LYS A 64 3.17 -11.90 -16.75
N TRP A 65 4.05 -10.91 -16.56
CA TRP A 65 3.72 -9.50 -16.67
C TRP A 65 3.75 -9.01 -18.13
N THR A 66 2.72 -8.27 -18.54
CA THR A 66 2.59 -7.69 -19.89
C THR A 66 1.88 -6.35 -19.85
N ASN A 67 2.18 -5.44 -20.78
CA ASN A 67 1.46 -4.17 -20.96
C ASN A 67 0.37 -4.24 -22.04
N SER A 68 0.12 -5.43 -22.58
CA SER A 68 -0.92 -5.68 -23.57
C SER A 68 -1.57 -7.04 -23.30
N TYR A 69 -2.89 -7.05 -23.36
CA TYR A 69 -3.71 -8.24 -23.12
C TYR A 69 -4.97 -8.18 -23.97
N THR A 70 -5.40 -9.34 -24.47
CA THR A 70 -6.69 -9.52 -25.15
C THR A 70 -7.48 -10.57 -24.37
N PRO A 71 -8.70 -10.26 -23.89
CA PRO A 71 -9.53 -11.20 -23.16
C PRO A 71 -9.75 -12.51 -23.88
N SER A 72 -9.50 -13.63 -23.19
CA SER A 72 -9.84 -14.97 -23.65
C SER A 72 -10.23 -15.86 -22.46
N GLY A 73 -11.01 -16.91 -22.70
CA GLY A 73 -11.53 -17.77 -21.63
C GLY A 73 -10.46 -18.55 -20.85
N ASP A 74 -9.26 -18.70 -21.43
CA ASP A 74 -8.16 -19.49 -20.85
C ASP A 74 -7.14 -18.64 -20.09
N ILE A 75 -7.38 -17.33 -19.98
CA ILE A 75 -6.48 -16.39 -19.31
C ILE A 75 -7.18 -15.80 -18.11
N PHE A 76 -6.53 -15.92 -16.95
CA PHE A 76 -6.93 -15.22 -15.74
C PHE A 76 -5.99 -14.03 -15.49
N VAL A 77 -6.55 -12.85 -15.29
CA VAL A 77 -5.78 -11.67 -14.85
C VAL A 77 -5.80 -11.68 -13.33
N GLY A 78 -4.68 -12.09 -12.71
CA GLY A 78 -4.60 -12.12 -11.25
C GLY A 78 -4.30 -10.75 -10.67
N ASP A 79 -3.41 -10.01 -11.32
CA ASP A 79 -3.06 -8.65 -10.92
C ASP A 79 -3.14 -7.66 -12.09
N GLU A 80 -3.57 -6.44 -11.79
CA GLU A 80 -3.45 -5.27 -12.65
C GLU A 80 -2.65 -4.20 -11.91
N LEU A 81 -1.59 -3.70 -12.54
CA LEU A 81 -0.73 -2.66 -12.03
C LEU A 81 -0.89 -1.40 -12.90
N GLN A 82 -1.33 -0.29 -12.30
CA GLN A 82 -1.37 1.00 -12.96
C GLN A 82 -0.33 1.94 -12.35
N ILE A 83 0.42 2.63 -13.20
CA ILE A 83 1.49 3.55 -12.79
C ILE A 83 1.22 4.93 -13.37
N ILE A 84 1.28 5.95 -12.50
CA ILE A 84 1.31 7.36 -12.88
C ILE A 84 2.62 7.93 -12.35
N ASP A 85 3.40 8.58 -13.21
CA ASP A 85 4.67 9.18 -12.84
C ASP A 85 4.65 10.67 -13.18
N ILE A 86 4.96 11.51 -12.18
CA ILE A 86 4.98 12.96 -12.31
C ILE A 86 6.25 13.46 -11.62
N ASP A 87 7.23 13.94 -12.39
CA ASP A 87 8.57 14.32 -11.91
C ASP A 87 8.56 15.17 -10.62
N SER A 88 7.65 16.14 -10.53
CA SER A 88 7.56 17.07 -9.39
C SER A 88 6.85 16.49 -8.16
N LEU A 89 6.12 15.39 -8.30
CA LEU A 89 5.28 14.80 -7.25
C LEU A 89 5.77 13.40 -6.81
N GLY A 90 6.37 12.65 -7.72
CA GLY A 90 6.80 11.28 -7.58
C GLY A 90 5.92 10.31 -8.36
N THR A 91 5.90 9.06 -7.91
CA THR A 91 5.21 7.97 -8.61
C THR A 91 4.05 7.46 -7.77
N PHE A 92 2.93 7.19 -8.41
CA PHE A 92 1.79 6.47 -7.86
C PHE A 92 1.68 5.10 -8.53
N VAL A 93 1.47 4.07 -7.73
CA VAL A 93 1.28 2.70 -8.19
C VAL A 93 0.02 2.11 -7.56
N LEU A 94 -0.97 1.80 -8.40
CA LEU A 94 -2.14 1.03 -8.02
C LEU A 94 -1.92 -0.43 -8.39
N LEU A 95 -2.05 -1.32 -7.41
CA LEU A 95 -2.13 -2.77 -7.60
C LEU A 95 -3.53 -3.23 -7.25
N MET A 96 -4.25 -3.77 -8.24
CA MET A 96 -5.50 -4.49 -8.05
C MET A 96 -5.22 -5.98 -8.18
N SER A 97 -5.61 -6.78 -7.20
CA SER A 97 -5.40 -8.23 -7.21
C SER A 97 -6.69 -8.95 -6.89
N SER A 98 -6.97 -10.04 -7.60
CA SER A 98 -8.20 -10.81 -7.40
C SER A 98 -7.91 -12.30 -7.33
N SER A 99 -8.77 -13.04 -6.65
CA SER A 99 -8.71 -14.51 -6.69
C SER A 99 -9.39 -15.03 -7.94
N PRO A 100 -8.89 -16.15 -8.53
CA PRO A 100 -9.61 -16.87 -9.57
C PRO A 100 -11.03 -17.28 -9.16
N SER A 101 -11.22 -17.60 -7.87
CA SER A 101 -12.53 -17.98 -7.32
C SER A 101 -13.47 -16.80 -7.05
N GLY A 102 -12.97 -15.56 -7.06
CA GLY A 102 -13.75 -14.36 -6.70
C GLY A 102 -13.95 -14.15 -5.18
N ASP A 103 -13.29 -14.95 -4.36
CA ASP A 103 -13.44 -14.97 -2.90
C ASP A 103 -12.85 -13.75 -2.18
N TRP A 104 -11.94 -13.05 -2.83
CA TRP A 104 -11.35 -11.82 -2.34
C TRP A 104 -10.86 -10.93 -3.49
N PHE A 105 -10.81 -9.64 -3.20
CA PHE A 105 -10.27 -8.60 -4.05
C PHE A 105 -9.44 -7.62 -3.21
N ILE A 106 -8.26 -7.26 -3.69
CA ILE A 106 -7.33 -6.32 -3.08
C ILE A 106 -7.20 -5.09 -3.98
N HIS A 107 -7.20 -3.92 -3.35
CA HIS A 107 -6.87 -2.62 -3.91
C HIS A 107 -5.73 -2.04 -3.06
N SER A 108 -4.54 -1.88 -3.65
CA SER A 108 -3.37 -1.35 -2.97
C SER A 108 -2.79 -0.16 -3.70
N GLU A 109 -2.83 1.00 -3.06
CA GLU A 109 -2.24 2.23 -3.55
C GLU A 109 -0.90 2.44 -2.86
N ASN A 110 0.17 2.53 -3.64
CA ASN A 110 1.53 2.78 -3.18
C ASN A 110 1.99 4.12 -3.72
N TYR A 111 2.52 4.96 -2.83
CA TYR A 111 2.92 6.32 -3.17
C TYR A 111 4.41 6.50 -2.89
N TYR A 112 5.13 6.97 -3.89
CA TYR A 112 6.58 7.16 -3.86
C TYR A 112 6.94 8.64 -3.98
N TRP A 113 7.97 9.05 -3.25
CA TRP A 113 8.56 10.37 -3.39
C TRP A 113 9.21 10.50 -4.77
N SER A 114 9.55 11.71 -5.20
CA SER A 114 10.29 11.94 -6.45
C SER A 114 11.69 11.32 -6.45
N ASN A 115 12.24 10.96 -5.30
CA ASN A 115 13.48 10.19 -5.20
C ASN A 115 13.29 8.67 -5.36
N GLY A 116 12.04 8.21 -5.56
CA GLY A 116 11.71 6.81 -5.77
C GLY A 116 11.47 5.98 -4.50
N ASN A 117 11.58 6.56 -3.30
CA ASN A 117 11.30 5.86 -2.04
C ASN A 117 9.80 5.86 -1.71
N LEU A 118 9.29 4.72 -1.25
CA LEU A 118 7.92 4.58 -0.75
C LEU A 118 7.69 5.47 0.48
N PHE A 119 6.56 6.16 0.52
CA PHE A 119 6.18 7.02 1.66
C PHE A 119 4.83 6.68 2.26
N PHE A 120 3.94 6.07 1.47
CA PHE A 120 2.61 5.71 1.95
C PHE A 120 2.03 4.52 1.19
N VAL A 121 1.37 3.64 1.92
CA VAL A 121 0.56 2.54 1.38
C VAL A 121 -0.84 2.66 1.94
N PHE A 122 -1.83 2.68 1.04
CA PHE A 122 -3.23 2.44 1.37
C PHE A 122 -3.63 1.10 0.77
N TRP A 123 -3.87 0.11 1.62
CA TRP A 123 -4.21 -1.24 1.22
C TRP A 123 -5.60 -1.59 1.72
N LYS A 124 -6.41 -2.20 0.86
CA LYS A 124 -7.77 -2.61 1.18
C LYS A 124 -8.06 -3.95 0.55
N MET A 125 -8.55 -4.89 1.35
CA MET A 125 -9.05 -6.17 0.88
C MET A 125 -10.51 -6.33 1.25
N ASN A 126 -11.32 -6.77 0.29
CA ASN A 126 -12.63 -7.31 0.54
C ASN A 126 -12.57 -8.83 0.45
N THR A 127 -13.23 -9.54 1.36
CA THR A 127 -13.34 -10.99 1.35
C THR A 127 -14.80 -11.42 1.50
N TYR A 128 -15.16 -12.50 0.79
CA TYR A 128 -16.52 -13.02 0.66
C TYR A 128 -16.68 -14.44 1.21
N GLN A 129 -15.60 -15.08 1.68
CA GLN A 129 -15.62 -16.44 2.25
C GLN A 129 -16.01 -16.52 3.73
N ALA A 130 -15.93 -15.41 4.46
CA ALA A 130 -16.34 -15.40 5.86
C ALA A 130 -17.86 -15.55 5.97
N SER A 131 -18.35 -16.01 7.14
CA SER A 131 -19.79 -16.03 7.45
C SER A 131 -20.47 -14.68 7.22
N GLU A 132 -19.70 -13.60 7.24
CA GLU A 132 -20.10 -12.27 6.82
C GLU A 132 -19.00 -11.61 5.94
N PRO A 133 -19.32 -11.12 4.73
CA PRO A 133 -18.37 -10.38 3.91
C PRO A 133 -17.73 -9.22 4.66
N SER A 134 -16.41 -9.12 4.55
CA SER A 134 -15.60 -8.26 5.41
C SER A 134 -14.61 -7.45 4.61
N THR A 135 -14.22 -6.30 5.15
CA THR A 135 -13.16 -5.45 4.63
C THR A 135 -12.05 -5.34 5.66
N VAL A 136 -10.81 -5.51 5.21
CA VAL A 136 -9.59 -5.20 5.96
C VAL A 136 -8.93 -4.02 5.27
N GLU A 137 -8.62 -2.98 6.02
CA GLU A 137 -7.95 -1.78 5.53
C GLU A 137 -6.68 -1.55 6.34
N ARG A 138 -5.57 -1.31 5.63
CA ARG A 138 -4.27 -1.02 6.23
C ARG A 138 -3.68 0.24 5.65
N ARG A 139 -3.03 1.02 6.50
CA ARG A 139 -2.32 2.24 6.11
C ARG A 139 -0.94 2.20 6.71
N ILE A 140 0.08 2.20 5.86
CA ILE A 140 1.48 2.11 6.27
C ILE A 140 2.18 3.39 5.85
N TYR A 141 2.93 3.99 6.77
CA TYR A 141 3.61 5.27 6.60
C TYR A 141 5.11 5.05 6.74
N PHE A 142 5.87 5.65 5.82
CA PHE A 142 7.33 5.55 5.81
C PHE A 142 7.96 6.94 5.88
N ASN A 143 9.05 7.08 6.62
CA ASN A 143 9.85 8.30 6.61
C ASN A 143 10.69 8.41 5.32
N GLU A 144 11.43 9.51 5.16
CA GLU A 144 12.25 9.75 3.96
C GLU A 144 13.40 8.73 3.78
N SER A 145 13.83 8.05 4.85
CA SER A 145 14.81 6.94 4.80
C SER A 145 14.18 5.58 4.45
N GLY A 146 12.86 5.49 4.32
CA GLY A 146 12.15 4.25 3.97
C GLY A 146 11.79 3.34 5.15
N GLU A 147 12.05 3.79 6.39
CA GLU A 147 11.66 3.08 7.60
C GLU A 147 10.17 3.28 7.87
N GLU A 148 9.50 2.23 8.33
CA GLU A 148 8.10 2.32 8.75
C GLU A 148 8.00 3.11 10.05
N ILE A 149 7.20 4.17 10.04
CA ILE A 149 6.97 5.03 11.21
C ILE A 149 5.55 4.87 11.78
N ARG A 150 4.64 4.25 11.03
CA ARG A 150 3.28 3.97 11.50
C ARG A 150 2.60 2.92 10.63
N SER A 151 1.84 2.04 11.29
CA SER A 151 0.87 1.17 10.66
C SER A 151 -0.48 1.29 11.37
N LEU A 152 -1.56 1.33 10.59
CA LEU A 152 -2.94 1.35 11.06
C LEU A 152 -3.69 0.22 10.40
N GLU A 153 -4.50 -0.51 11.16
CA GLU A 153 -5.39 -1.54 10.65
C GLU A 153 -6.83 -1.29 11.11
N SER A 154 -7.78 -1.55 10.21
CA SER A 154 -9.21 -1.52 10.50
C SER A 154 -9.91 -2.71 9.84
N VAL A 155 -10.75 -3.39 10.59
CA VAL A 155 -11.56 -4.53 10.12
C VAL A 155 -13.04 -4.25 10.38
N TYR A 156 -13.85 -4.36 9.33
CA TYR A 156 -15.28 -4.07 9.42
C TYR A 156 -16.10 -4.89 8.42
N LYS A 157 -17.38 -5.10 8.74
CA LYS A 157 -18.34 -5.74 7.84
C LYS A 157 -18.52 -4.91 6.57
N LEU A 158 -18.48 -5.54 5.41
CA LEU A 158 -18.50 -4.85 4.11
C LEU A 158 -19.78 -4.01 3.94
N ASN A 159 -20.93 -4.57 4.31
CA ASN A 159 -22.26 -3.96 4.11
C ASN A 159 -22.61 -2.91 5.18
N THR A 160 -22.33 -3.19 6.45
CA THR A 160 -22.82 -2.33 7.56
C THR A 160 -21.74 -1.43 8.15
N LYS A 161 -20.48 -1.62 7.77
CA LYS A 161 -19.30 -0.96 8.36
C LYS A 161 -19.15 -1.18 9.87
N GLY A 162 -19.92 -2.11 10.45
CA GLY A 162 -19.78 -2.51 11.84
C GLY A 162 -18.43 -3.16 12.09
N LYS A 163 -17.78 -2.82 13.21
CA LYS A 163 -16.50 -3.43 13.60
C LYS A 163 -16.68 -4.93 13.84
N ILE A 164 -15.70 -5.71 13.43
CA ILE A 164 -15.65 -7.16 13.70
C ILE A 164 -14.67 -7.39 14.86
N ARG A 165 -15.14 -8.07 15.91
CA ARG A 165 -14.28 -8.56 16.98
C ARG A 165 -13.90 -10.01 16.64
N ASN A 166 -12.60 -10.32 16.61
CA ASN A 166 -12.04 -11.64 16.28
C ASN A 166 -12.41 -12.14 14.88
N PRO A 167 -11.91 -11.47 13.84
CA PRO A 167 -12.22 -11.88 12.49
C PRO A 167 -11.53 -13.20 12.12
N ASN A 168 -12.27 -14.10 11.48
CA ASN A 168 -11.72 -15.30 10.84
C ASN A 168 -11.69 -15.05 9.32
N PHE A 169 -10.65 -14.37 8.84
CA PHE A 169 -10.42 -14.13 7.41
C PHE A 169 -9.03 -14.61 7.00
N MET A 170 -8.82 -14.82 5.70
CA MET A 170 -7.48 -15.07 5.16
C MET A 170 -6.61 -13.83 5.34
N ASN A 171 -5.79 -13.82 6.39
CA ASN A 171 -4.85 -12.72 6.58
C ASN A 171 -3.84 -12.75 5.43
N ARG A 172 -3.87 -11.73 4.59
CA ARG A 172 -2.94 -11.57 3.47
C ARG A 172 -1.91 -10.51 3.80
N GLU A 173 -0.69 -10.74 3.35
CA GLU A 173 0.37 -9.76 3.46
C GLU A 173 0.06 -8.54 2.58
N VAL A 174 0.49 -7.37 3.04
CA VAL A 174 0.42 -6.15 2.24
C VAL A 174 1.61 -6.17 1.28
N ILE A 175 1.35 -6.35 -0.01
CA ILE A 175 2.38 -6.28 -1.04
C ILE A 175 2.66 -4.80 -1.34
N TYR A 176 3.91 -4.40 -1.15
CA TYR A 176 4.44 -3.10 -1.54
C TYR A 176 5.93 -3.24 -1.87
N TRP A 177 6.46 -2.28 -2.62
CA TRP A 177 7.87 -2.20 -2.98
C TRP A 177 8.48 -0.98 -2.30
N LYS A 178 9.65 -1.14 -1.65
CA LYS A 178 10.26 -0.04 -0.88
C LYS A 178 10.79 1.05 -1.80
N THR A 179 11.18 0.68 -3.00
CA THR A 179 11.68 1.58 -4.04
C THR A 179 11.00 1.28 -5.38
N ILE A 180 10.86 2.29 -6.24
CA ILE A 180 10.30 2.12 -7.59
C ILE A 180 11.11 1.13 -8.46
N SER A 181 12.39 0.93 -8.17
CA SER A 181 13.25 -0.03 -8.87
C SER A 181 12.94 -1.49 -8.56
N GLU A 182 12.19 -1.76 -7.49
CA GLU A 182 11.77 -3.11 -7.09
C GLU A 182 10.46 -3.54 -7.78
N LEU A 183 9.79 -2.65 -8.53
CA LEU A 183 8.57 -3.00 -9.25
C LEU A 183 8.84 -4.16 -10.24
N PRO A 184 7.86 -5.05 -10.45
CA PRO A 184 8.00 -6.20 -11.35
C PRO A 184 8.02 -5.82 -12.85
N VAL A 185 7.93 -4.53 -13.16
CA VAL A 185 7.83 -3.99 -14.53
C VAL A 185 8.73 -2.77 -14.69
N SER A 186 9.21 -2.54 -15.93
CA SER A 186 9.98 -1.34 -16.25
C SER A 186 9.06 -0.13 -16.40
N ILE A 187 9.40 0.96 -15.71
CA ILE A 187 8.77 2.28 -15.89
C ILE A 187 9.45 3.06 -17.04
N LYS A 188 10.66 2.66 -17.47
CA LYS A 188 11.39 3.27 -18.61
C LYS A 188 10.89 2.74 -19.94
#